data_AF-A0A7K3D7E1-F1
#
_entry.id   AF-A0A7K3D7E1-F1
#
_cell.length_a   1.000
_cell.length_b   1.000
_cell.length_c   1.000
_cell.angle_alpha   90.00
_cell.angle_beta   90.00
_cell.angle_gamma   90.00
#
_symmetry.space_group_name_H-M   'P 1'
#
loop_
_entity.id
_entity.type
_entity.pdbx_description
1 polymer ?
#
loop_
_entity_poly.entity_id
_entity_poly.type
_entity_poly.pdbx_seq_one_letter_code
_entity_poly.pdbx_strand_id
1 'polypeptide(L)' 'MTVETSVPFRAGREGYASFRIPAVVTSAAGTVLAFCEGRVGSQADFGNIDIVLKRSADGGRTWGPLQ' A
#
# COMPACT_ATOMS: atom_id res chain seq x y z
N MET A 1 16.40 19.70 6.31
CA MET A 1 15.09 19.02 6.47
C MET A 1 15.35 17.54 6.40
N THR A 2 14.92 16.77 7.40
CA THR A 2 15.01 15.31 7.38
C THR A 2 13.86 14.77 6.55
N VAL A 3 14.14 13.85 5.62
CA VAL A 3 13.11 13.13 4.87
C VAL A 3 12.80 11.86 5.67
N GLU A 4 11.57 11.74 6.17
CA GLU A 4 11.06 10.48 6.75
C GLU A 4 10.54 9.58 5.62
N THR A 5 10.71 8.26 5.76
CA THR A 5 10.19 7.27 4.81
C THR A 5 9.52 6.13 5.57
N SER A 6 8.38 5.68 5.07
CA SER A 6 7.66 4.52 5.60
C SER A 6 7.25 3.58 4.45
N VAL A 7 6.84 2.36 4.78
CA VAL A 7 6.52 1.32 3.79
C VAL A 7 5.13 0.74 4.10
N PRO A 8 4.07 1.14 3.37
CA PRO A 8 2.72 0.59 3.56
C PRO A 8 2.64 -0.90 3.19
N PHE A 9 3.29 -1.30 2.09
CA PHE A 9 3.18 -2.63 1.51
C PHE A 9 4.54 -3.30 1.40
N ARG A 10 4.67 -4.54 1.89
CA ARG A 10 5.91 -5.33 1.83
C ARG A 10 5.63 -6.65 1.12
N ALA A 11 6.37 -6.93 0.05
CA ALA A 11 6.27 -8.18 -0.68
C ALA A 11 6.42 -9.41 0.25
N GLY A 12 5.69 -10.49 -0.05
CA GLY A 12 5.66 -11.71 0.75
C GLY A 12 4.90 -11.59 2.07
N ARG A 13 4.07 -10.55 2.24
CA ARG A 13 3.21 -10.35 3.42
C ARG A 13 1.75 -10.32 3.00
N GLU A 14 0.87 -10.58 3.97
CA GLU A 14 -0.59 -10.41 3.82
C GLU A 14 -1.20 -11.24 2.67
N GLY A 15 -0.54 -12.33 2.27
CA GLY A 15 -0.99 -13.22 1.21
C GLY A 15 -0.48 -12.89 -0.20
N TYR A 16 0.33 -11.84 -0.37
CA TYR A 16 0.78 -11.37 -1.68
C TYR A 16 2.27 -11.58 -1.91
N ALA A 17 2.61 -12.21 -3.04
CA ALA A 17 3.99 -12.32 -3.50
C ALA A 17 4.61 -10.94 -3.78
N SER A 18 3.84 -9.99 -4.30
CA SER A 18 4.32 -8.64 -4.56
C SER A 18 3.24 -7.56 -4.53
N PHE A 19 3.66 -6.30 -4.42
CA PHE A 19 2.81 -5.13 -4.52
C PHE A 19 3.35 -4.17 -5.59
N ARG A 20 2.51 -3.68 -6.50
CA ARG A 20 2.90 -2.87 -7.68
C ARG A 20 1.91 -1.74 -7.96
N ILE A 21 2.33 -0.78 -8.79
CA ILE A 21 1.49 0.33 -9.28
C ILE A 21 0.91 1.16 -8.11
N PRO A 22 1.76 1.83 -7.31
CA PRO A 22 1.30 2.57 -6.15
C PRO A 22 0.56 3.84 -6.55
N ALA A 23 -0.52 4.14 -5.82
CA ALA A 23 -1.19 5.43 -5.84
C ALA A 23 -1.41 5.93 -4.40
N VAL A 24 -1.26 7.24 -4.17
CA VAL A 24 -1.44 7.83 -2.84
C VAL A 24 -2.29 9.09 -2.97
N VAL A 25 -3.31 9.22 -2.12
CA VAL A 25 -4.16 10.41 -2.02
C VAL A 25 -4.42 10.74 -0.55
N THR A 26 -4.64 12.01 -0.27
CA THR A 26 -5.07 12.47 1.06
C THR A 26 -6.54 12.82 1.01
N SER A 27 -7.34 12.22 1.90
CA SER A 27 -8.76 12.55 2.04
C SER A 27 -8.96 13.95 2.64
N ALA A 28 -10.16 14.51 2.53
CA ALA A 28 -10.50 15.79 3.16
C ALA A 28 -10.33 15.78 4.70
N ALA A 29 -10.40 14.61 5.33
CA ALA A 29 -10.16 14.43 6.76
C ALA A 29 -8.67 14.30 7.12
N GLY A 30 -7.75 14.47 6.17
CA GLY A 30 -6.30 14.38 6.40
C GLY A 30 -5.75 12.95 6.48
N THR A 31 -6.60 11.92 6.39
CA THR A 31 -6.13 10.52 6.29
C THR A 31 -5.43 10.29 4.96
N VAL A 32 -4.22 9.74 5.00
CA VAL A 32 -3.47 9.30 3.81
C VAL A 32 -3.95 7.90 3.43
N LEU A 33 -4.32 7.73 2.16
CA LEU A 33 -4.78 6.48 1.57
C LEU A 33 -3.74 6.03 0.54
N ALA A 34 -3.10 4.88 0.79
CA ALA A 34 -2.17 4.27 -0.15
C ALA A 34 -2.84 3.05 -0.77
N PHE A 35 -2.87 3.02 -2.10
CA PHE A 35 -3.39 1.94 -2.91
C PHE A 35 -2.26 1.28 -3.69
N CYS A 36 -2.40 -0.01 -3.99
CA CYS A 36 -1.58 -0.69 -4.97
C CYS A 36 -2.27 -1.96 -5.46
N GLU A 37 -1.69 -2.58 -6.48
CA GLU A 37 -2.00 -3.95 -6.87
C GLU A 37 -1.32 -4.93 -5.89
N GLY A 38 -2.11 -5.72 -5.15
CA GLY A 38 -1.65 -6.92 -4.46
C GLY A 38 -1.62 -8.09 -5.45
N ARG A 39 -0.43 -8.51 -5.86
CA ARG A 39 -0.25 -9.62 -6.81
C ARG A 39 0.04 -10.92 -6.05
N VAL A 40 -0.88 -11.87 -6.10
CA VAL A 40 -0.91 -13.04 -5.21
C VAL A 40 0.26 -13.99 -5.47
N GLY A 41 0.46 -14.39 -6.72
CA GLY A 41 1.41 -15.47 -7.08
C GLY A 41 2.76 -15.02 -7.64
N SER A 42 2.88 -13.80 -8.18
CA SER A 42 4.11 -13.34 -8.83
C SER A 42 4.18 -11.81 -8.94
N GLN A 43 5.25 -11.31 -9.57
CA GLN A 43 5.42 -9.91 -9.97
C GLN A 43 4.93 -9.61 -11.39
N ALA A 44 4.36 -10.59 -12.11
CA ALA A 44 3.94 -10.43 -13.50
C ALA A 44 2.76 -9.47 -13.66
N ASP A 45 2.65 -8.84 -14.82
CA ASP A 45 1.63 -7.81 -15.11
C ASP A 45 0.21 -8.36 -15.31
N PHE A 46 0.04 -9.68 -15.25
CA PHE A 46 -1.25 -10.36 -15.29
C PHE A 46 -1.26 -11.53 -14.30
N GLY A 47 -2.46 -11.92 -13.86
CA GLY A 47 -2.67 -13.03 -12.95
C GLY A 47 -3.79 -12.75 -11.94
N ASN A 48 -3.70 -13.37 -10.76
CA ASN A 48 -4.56 -13.02 -9.62
C ASN A 48 -4.02 -11.75 -8.95
N ILE A 49 -4.72 -10.64 -9.17
CA ILE A 49 -4.32 -9.30 -8.77
C ILE A 49 -5.53 -8.61 -8.12
N ASP A 50 -5.36 -8.20 -6.87
CA ASP A 50 -6.34 -7.44 -6.10
C ASP A 50 -5.94 -5.96 -6.03
N ILE A 51 -6.91 -5.06 -5.97
CA ILE A 51 -6.66 -3.68 -5.55
C ILE A 51 -6.81 -3.61 -4.04
N VAL A 52 -5.75 -3.20 -3.36
CA VAL A 52 -5.70 -3.16 -1.89
C VAL A 52 -5.42 -1.75 -1.38
N LEU A 53 -5.82 -1.49 -0.14
CA LEU A 53 -5.69 -0.20 0.53
C LEU A 53 -5.01 -0.34 1.90
N LYS A 54 -4.16 0.61 2.24
CA LYS A 54 -3.77 0.91 3.61
C LYS A 54 -3.98 2.38 3.94
N ARG A 55 -4.38 2.63 5.19
CA ARG A 55 -4.68 3.98 5.70
C ARG A 55 -3.66 4.40 6.73
N SER A 56 -3.34 5.69 6.74
CA SER A 56 -2.55 6.33 7.77
C SER A 56 -3.28 7.56 8.30
N ALA A 57 -3.44 7.63 9.61
CA ALA A 57 -4.02 8.76 10.32
C ALA A 57 -2.95 9.75 10.85
N ASP A 58 -1.67 9.45 10.66
CA ASP A 58 -0.54 10.21 11.21
C ASP A 58 0.39 10.77 10.12
N GLY A 59 -0.17 11.04 8.93
CA GLY A 59 0.56 11.64 7.81
C GLY A 59 1.51 10.69 7.08
N GLY A 60 1.23 9.39 7.13
CA GLY A 60 2.01 8.35 6.44
C GLY A 60 3.15 7.77 7.28
N ARG A 61 3.20 7.97 8.60
CA ARG A 61 4.27 7.41 9.45
C ARG A 61 3.97 5.97 9.84
N THR A 62 2.73 5.68 10.20
CA THR A 62 2.24 4.33 10.48
C THR A 62 1.06 3.98 9.58
N TRP A 63 0.85 2.69 9.36
CA TRP A 63 -0.17 2.16 8.46
C TRP A 63 -1.02 1.12 9.18
N GLY A 64 -2.34 1.23 8.99
CA GLY A 64 -3.30 0.25 9.51
C GLY A 64 -3.26 -1.09 8.76
N PRO A 65 -4.13 -2.03 9.16
CA PRO A 65 -4.28 -3.31 8.48
C PRO A 65 -4.60 -3.16 6.99
N LEU A 66 -4.24 -4.17 6.19
CA LEU A 66 -4.65 -4.27 4.79
C LEU A 66 -6.19 -4.33 4.67
N GLN A 67 -6.72 -3.59 3.69
CA GLN A 67 -8.15 -3.54 3.35
C GLN A 67 -8.36 -3.83 1.86
#